data_AF-A0A924VYY1-F1
#
_entry.id   AF-A0A924VYY1-F1
#
_cell.length_a   1.000
_cell.length_b   1.000
_cell.length_c   1.000
_cell.angle_alpha   90.00
_cell.angle_beta   90.00
_cell.angle_gamma   90.00
#
_symmetry.space_group_name_H-M   'P 1'
#
loop_
_entity.id
_entity.type
_entity.pdbx_description
1 polymer ?
#
loop_
_entity_poly.entity_id
_entity_poly.type
_entity_poly.pdbx_seq_one_letter_code
_entity_poly.pdbx_strand_id
1 'polypeptide(L)'
;EKYDKSYAPLTDDQRSAMNEADIKLWEDKAKTGLLRNDPTLQKIVRDLRMQLIDPVAGVSISLSSIGIASQSYTDQGKLTINETKLKQAILKDPDSVMSLFSKQSTTLPDYDRKATMLERTPRFKEEGIANRLFDIIQDNISIMMDSSKKKGYLLEKAGMAGDSTDLTSSMSKLINDETIKVADWEIKLSKKEDAYLRKFSKMETALNKFNSQSSWIASQLSGSN
;
A
#
# COMPACT_ATOMS: atom_id res chain seq x y z
N GLU A 1 -2.10 2.50 -12.67
CA GLU A 1 -3.49 2.99 -12.89
C GLU A 1 -3.74 4.29 -12.13
N LYS A 2 -4.83 5.03 -12.41
CA LYS A 2 -5.21 6.24 -11.66
C LYS A 2 -6.22 5.86 -10.58
N TYR A 3 -5.99 6.36 -9.36
CA TYR A 3 -6.95 6.22 -8.28
C TYR A 3 -8.26 6.92 -8.65
N ASP A 4 -9.36 6.18 -8.58
CA ASP A 4 -10.69 6.69 -8.87
C ASP A 4 -11.38 7.10 -7.57
N LYS A 5 -11.45 8.42 -7.34
CA LYS A 5 -12.08 9.00 -6.14
C LYS A 5 -13.59 8.81 -6.11
N SER A 6 -14.20 8.40 -7.21
CA SER A 6 -15.65 8.22 -7.33
C SER A 6 -16.14 6.95 -6.61
N TYR A 7 -15.23 6.02 -6.32
CA TYR A 7 -15.52 4.72 -5.71
C TYR A 7 -14.87 4.63 -4.32
N ALA A 8 -15.62 5.02 -3.29
CA ALA A 8 -15.22 4.80 -1.90
C ALA A 8 -15.46 3.34 -1.46
N PRO A 9 -14.78 2.85 -0.41
CA PRO A 9 -15.13 1.57 0.20
C PRO A 9 -16.61 1.53 0.60
N LEU A 10 -17.29 0.43 0.28
CA LEU A 10 -18.70 0.25 0.62
C LEU A 10 -18.86 0.06 2.14
N THR A 11 -19.88 0.68 2.71
CA THR A 11 -20.34 0.37 4.07
C THR A 11 -21.06 -0.98 4.08
N ASP A 12 -21.24 -1.55 5.27
CA ASP A 12 -21.97 -2.83 5.42
C ASP A 12 -23.43 -2.73 4.95
N ASP A 13 -24.08 -1.59 5.19
CA ASP A 13 -25.43 -1.32 4.71
C ASP A 13 -25.49 -1.25 3.18
N GLN A 14 -24.53 -0.55 2.54
CA GLN A 14 -24.44 -0.46 1.09
C GLN A 14 -24.18 -1.84 0.47
N ARG A 15 -23.28 -2.61 1.07
CA ARG A 15 -22.99 -3.99 0.65
C ARG A 15 -24.23 -4.86 0.74
N SER A 16 -25.01 -4.75 1.81
CA SER A 16 -26.23 -5.54 2.01
C SER A 16 -27.36 -5.17 1.03
N ALA A 17 -27.34 -3.94 0.50
CA ALA A 17 -28.31 -3.46 -0.48
C ALA A 17 -27.94 -3.75 -1.95
N MET A 18 -26.75 -4.29 -2.21
CA MET A 18 -26.23 -4.57 -3.55
C MET A 18 -26.12 -6.07 -3.81
N ASN A 19 -26.16 -6.48 -5.08
CA ASN A 19 -25.86 -7.87 -5.45
C ASN A 19 -24.34 -8.10 -5.53
N GLU A 20 -23.92 -9.37 -5.48
CA GLU A 20 -22.49 -9.74 -5.47
C GLU A 20 -21.71 -9.24 -6.69
N ALA A 21 -22.33 -9.23 -7.88
CA ALA A 21 -21.68 -8.79 -9.10
C ALA A 21 -21.36 -7.29 -9.05
N ASP A 22 -22.32 -6.48 -8.58
CA ASP A 22 -22.15 -5.04 -8.42
C ASP A 22 -21.14 -4.71 -7.31
N ILE A 23 -21.18 -5.44 -6.19
CA ILE A 23 -20.19 -5.30 -5.11
C ILE A 23 -18.78 -5.55 -5.65
N LYS A 24 -18.58 -6.63 -6.41
CA LYS A 24 -17.27 -6.97 -6.97
C LYS A 24 -16.78 -5.89 -7.92
N LEU A 25 -17.63 -5.44 -8.85
CA LEU A 25 -17.27 -4.39 -9.80
C LEU A 25 -16.92 -3.09 -9.08
N TRP A 26 -17.68 -2.73 -8.05
CA TRP A 26 -17.42 -1.55 -7.22
C TRP A 26 -16.09 -1.67 -6.48
N GLU A 27 -15.82 -2.81 -5.85
CA GLU A 27 -14.57 -3.04 -5.13
C GLU A 27 -13.35 -3.02 -6.07
N ASP A 28 -13.46 -3.60 -7.27
CA ASP A 28 -12.40 -3.55 -8.28
C ASP A 28 -12.08 -2.09 -8.66
N LYS A 29 -13.13 -1.27 -8.82
CA LYS A 29 -12.98 0.18 -9.06
C LYS A 29 -12.38 0.92 -7.86
N ALA A 30 -12.86 0.65 -6.65
CA ALA A 30 -12.37 1.28 -5.42
C ALA A 30 -10.90 0.94 -5.13
N LYS A 31 -10.45 -0.27 -5.51
CA LYS A 31 -9.05 -0.72 -5.35
C LYS A 31 -8.12 -0.21 -6.46
N THR A 32 -8.66 0.29 -7.57
CA THR A 32 -7.87 0.77 -8.71
C THR A 32 -6.95 1.91 -8.27
N GLY A 33 -5.64 1.76 -8.53
CA GLY A 33 -4.65 2.79 -8.21
C GLY A 33 -4.49 3.12 -6.71
N LEU A 34 -4.98 2.27 -5.80
CA LEU A 34 -4.87 2.47 -4.35
C LEU A 34 -3.40 2.60 -3.89
N LEU A 35 -2.53 1.79 -4.46
CA LEU A 35 -1.08 1.80 -4.20
C LEU A 35 -0.30 2.73 -5.13
N ARG A 36 -1.00 3.55 -5.92
CA ARG A 36 -0.36 4.48 -6.84
C ARG A 36 0.43 5.50 -6.04
N ASN A 37 1.67 5.74 -6.47
CA ASN A 37 2.60 6.67 -5.82
C ASN A 37 2.97 6.28 -4.38
N ASP A 38 2.79 5.02 -4.00
CA ASP A 38 3.37 4.53 -2.76
C ASP A 38 4.89 4.68 -2.81
N PRO A 39 5.51 5.48 -1.91
CA PRO A 39 6.94 5.77 -1.99
C PRO A 39 7.80 4.52 -1.77
N THR A 40 7.32 3.54 -1.00
CA THR A 40 8.00 2.27 -0.77
C THR A 40 8.01 1.45 -2.06
N LEU A 41 6.86 1.27 -2.70
CA LEU A 41 6.77 0.52 -3.96
C LEU A 41 7.52 1.21 -5.10
N GLN A 42 7.45 2.54 -5.19
CA GLN A 42 8.22 3.30 -6.18
C GLN A 42 9.72 3.11 -5.99
N LYS A 43 10.20 3.13 -4.74
CA LYS A 43 11.60 2.84 -4.42
C LYS A 43 11.99 1.43 -4.85
N ILE A 44 11.19 0.42 -4.54
CA ILE A 44 11.45 -0.98 -4.94
C ILE A 44 11.59 -1.11 -6.45
N VAL A 45 10.60 -0.61 -7.20
CA VAL A 45 10.61 -0.67 -8.66
C VAL A 45 11.82 0.06 -9.24
N ARG A 46 12.17 1.23 -8.70
CA ARG A 46 13.36 1.97 -9.12
C ARG A 46 14.63 1.18 -8.84
N ASP A 47 14.78 0.64 -7.63
CA ASP A 47 15.98 -0.08 -7.21
C ASP A 47 16.18 -1.33 -8.09
N LEU A 48 15.09 -2.09 -8.36
CA LEU A 48 15.11 -3.23 -9.28
C LEU A 48 15.54 -2.83 -10.70
N ARG A 49 15.02 -1.70 -11.22
CA ARG A 49 15.35 -1.23 -12.58
C ARG A 49 16.79 -0.78 -12.71
N MET A 50 17.35 -0.14 -11.68
CA MET A 50 18.75 0.30 -11.70
C MET A 50 19.71 -0.89 -11.81
N GLN A 51 19.43 -2.02 -11.12
CA GLN A 51 20.28 -3.21 -11.16
C GLN A 51 20.50 -3.80 -12.54
N LEU A 52 19.50 -3.64 -13.41
CA LEU A 52 19.51 -4.17 -14.76
C LEU A 52 20.43 -3.37 -15.69
N ILE A 53 20.83 -2.16 -15.29
CA ILE A 53 21.63 -1.24 -16.09
C ILE A 53 23.06 -1.13 -15.54
N ASP A 54 23.21 -1.23 -14.21
CA ASP A 54 24.50 -1.08 -13.56
C ASP A 54 25.51 -2.18 -13.97
N PRO A 55 26.76 -1.83 -14.33
CA PRO A 55 27.74 -2.81 -14.79
C PRO A 55 28.14 -3.78 -13.68
N VAL A 56 28.44 -5.02 -14.06
CA VAL A 56 28.99 -6.05 -13.16
C VAL A 56 30.52 -6.02 -13.30
N ALA A 57 31.23 -5.77 -12.22
CA ALA A 57 32.68 -5.66 -12.24
C ALA A 57 33.32 -6.94 -12.79
N GLY A 58 34.25 -6.82 -13.73
CA GLY A 58 34.89 -7.97 -14.38
C GLY A 58 34.03 -8.70 -15.41
N VAL A 59 32.84 -8.19 -15.75
CA VAL A 59 32.01 -8.65 -16.87
C VAL A 59 31.88 -7.51 -17.87
N SER A 60 32.29 -7.73 -19.12
CA SER A 60 32.36 -6.69 -20.15
C SER A 60 31.05 -6.47 -20.92
N ILE A 61 30.09 -7.37 -20.75
CA ILE A 61 28.78 -7.34 -21.40
C ILE A 61 27.70 -6.77 -20.47
N SER A 62 26.60 -6.31 -21.07
CA SER A 62 25.39 -5.84 -20.38
C SER A 62 24.13 -6.52 -20.93
N LEU A 63 23.00 -6.42 -20.22
CA LEU A 63 21.71 -6.94 -20.72
C LEU A 63 21.37 -6.45 -22.13
N SER A 64 21.58 -5.15 -22.39
CA SER A 64 21.27 -4.56 -23.70
C SER A 64 22.17 -5.14 -24.81
N SER A 65 23.44 -5.41 -24.51
CA SER A 65 24.37 -6.02 -25.47
C SER A 65 24.00 -7.46 -25.85
N ILE A 66 23.33 -8.19 -24.96
CA ILE A 66 22.83 -9.55 -25.21
C ILE A 66 21.37 -9.58 -25.69
N GLY A 67 20.80 -8.42 -26.03
CA GLY A 67 19.46 -8.32 -26.60
C GLY A 67 18.32 -8.30 -25.58
N ILE A 68 18.61 -8.03 -24.30
CA ILE A 68 17.60 -7.83 -23.25
C ILE A 68 17.57 -6.35 -22.89
N ALA A 69 16.52 -5.65 -23.28
CA ALA A 69 16.42 -4.22 -23.00
C ALA A 69 14.96 -3.76 -22.90
N SER A 70 14.76 -2.63 -22.24
CA SER A 70 13.50 -1.89 -22.35
C SER A 70 13.48 -1.12 -23.68
N GLN A 71 12.34 -1.10 -24.37
CA GLN A 71 12.23 -0.40 -25.66
C GLN A 71 12.09 1.11 -25.48
N SER A 72 11.39 1.54 -24.43
CA SER A 72 11.25 2.94 -24.05
C SER A 72 11.27 3.13 -22.53
N TYR A 73 11.70 4.31 -22.09
CA TYR A 73 11.55 4.74 -20.70
C TYR A 73 10.09 4.66 -20.22
N THR A 74 9.15 4.94 -21.14
CA THR A 74 7.70 4.92 -20.90
C THR A 74 7.15 3.52 -20.65
N ASP A 75 7.90 2.46 -20.96
CA ASP A 75 7.45 1.07 -20.79
C ASP A 75 7.53 0.60 -19.33
N GLN A 76 7.80 1.52 -18.40
CA GLN A 76 7.77 1.29 -16.96
C GLN A 76 8.61 0.10 -16.47
N GLY A 77 9.65 -0.26 -17.23
CA GLY A 77 10.60 -1.32 -16.86
C GLY A 77 10.27 -2.66 -17.51
N LYS A 78 9.31 -2.70 -18.43
CA LYS A 78 9.10 -3.86 -19.30
C LYS A 78 10.38 -4.15 -20.07
N LEU A 79 10.88 -5.36 -19.90
CA LEU A 79 12.00 -5.90 -20.67
C LEU A 79 11.46 -6.61 -21.91
N THR A 80 12.19 -6.46 -22.99
CA THR A 80 11.96 -7.19 -24.25
C THR A 80 13.21 -7.98 -24.57
N ILE A 81 13.01 -9.16 -25.15
CA ILE A 81 14.08 -10.12 -25.43
C ILE A 81 14.17 -10.28 -26.95
N ASN A 82 15.32 -9.96 -27.49
CA ASN A 82 15.69 -10.34 -28.85
C ASN A 82 16.35 -11.71 -28.80
N GLU A 83 15.57 -12.76 -29.08
CA GLU A 83 16.04 -14.14 -29.00
C GLU A 83 17.26 -14.44 -29.87
N THR A 84 17.32 -13.87 -31.09
CA THR A 84 18.43 -14.11 -32.00
C THR A 84 19.73 -13.57 -31.43
N LYS A 85 19.73 -12.33 -30.93
CA LYS A 85 20.91 -11.72 -30.29
C LYS A 85 21.30 -12.46 -29.02
N LEU A 86 20.32 -12.85 -28.20
CA LEU A 86 20.58 -13.58 -26.96
C LEU A 86 21.21 -14.94 -27.24
N LYS A 87 20.66 -15.71 -28.19
CA LYS A 87 21.22 -16.99 -28.63
C LYS A 87 22.64 -16.83 -29.16
N GLN A 88 22.90 -15.80 -29.97
CA GLN A 88 24.26 -15.50 -30.46
C GLN A 88 25.24 -15.14 -29.35
N ALA A 89 24.82 -14.33 -28.37
CA ALA A 89 25.66 -13.96 -27.23
C ALA A 89 26.03 -15.19 -26.38
N ILE A 90 25.06 -16.06 -26.09
CA ILE A 90 25.27 -17.31 -25.36
C ILE A 90 26.24 -18.24 -26.11
N LEU A 91 26.08 -18.38 -27.44
CA LEU A 91 26.96 -19.22 -28.25
C LEU A 91 28.40 -18.68 -28.33
N LYS A 92 28.55 -17.36 -28.35
CA LYS A 92 29.85 -16.70 -28.49
C LYS A 92 30.66 -16.75 -27.19
N ASP A 93 30.02 -16.48 -26.05
CA ASP A 93 30.67 -16.40 -24.75
C ASP A 93 29.68 -16.76 -23.62
N PRO A 94 29.46 -18.07 -23.38
CA PRO A 94 28.53 -18.53 -22.37
C PRO A 94 28.98 -18.16 -20.95
N ASP A 95 30.29 -18.11 -20.70
CA ASP A 95 30.86 -17.81 -19.38
C ASP A 95 30.61 -16.36 -18.97
N SER A 96 30.75 -15.41 -19.91
CA SER A 96 30.41 -14.00 -19.65
C SER A 96 28.91 -13.83 -19.40
N VAL A 97 28.05 -14.51 -20.16
CA VAL A 97 26.59 -14.45 -19.95
C VAL A 97 26.23 -15.03 -18.58
N MET A 98 26.80 -16.19 -18.22
CA MET A 98 26.61 -16.77 -16.90
C MET A 98 27.07 -15.81 -15.80
N SER A 99 28.28 -15.26 -15.93
CA SER A 99 28.82 -14.30 -14.96
C SER A 99 27.96 -13.04 -14.82
N LEU A 100 27.39 -12.51 -15.91
CA LEU A 100 26.49 -11.36 -15.86
C LEU A 100 25.30 -11.60 -14.92
N PHE A 101 24.73 -12.80 -14.93
CA PHE A 101 23.57 -13.14 -14.11
C PHE A 101 23.92 -13.66 -12.73
N SER A 102 24.89 -14.58 -12.63
CA SER A 102 25.09 -15.41 -11.43
C SER A 102 26.42 -15.18 -10.73
N LYS A 103 27.27 -14.24 -11.18
CA LYS A 103 28.54 -13.98 -10.51
C LYS A 103 28.33 -13.70 -9.03
N GLN A 104 29.10 -14.36 -8.20
CA GLN A 104 29.10 -14.14 -6.76
C GLN A 104 30.14 -13.09 -6.41
N SER A 105 29.80 -12.28 -5.40
CA SER A 105 30.75 -11.35 -4.79
C SER A 105 31.82 -12.12 -4.02
N THR A 106 33.06 -11.67 -4.13
CA THR A 106 34.19 -12.22 -3.38
C THR A 106 34.41 -11.47 -2.07
N THR A 107 34.09 -10.18 -2.03
CA THR A 107 34.22 -9.35 -0.83
C THR A 107 33.18 -9.70 0.24
N LEU A 108 31.96 -10.01 -0.19
CA LEU A 108 30.86 -10.44 0.68
C LEU A 108 29.99 -11.45 -0.09
N PRO A 109 30.26 -12.76 0.06
CA PRO A 109 29.62 -13.81 -0.74
C PRO A 109 28.13 -14.01 -0.44
N ASP A 110 27.76 -13.84 0.83
CA ASP A 110 26.39 -14.03 1.30
C ASP A 110 25.69 -12.69 1.56
N TYR A 111 24.38 -12.66 1.36
CA TYR A 111 23.57 -11.52 1.79
C TYR A 111 23.60 -11.41 3.32
N ASP A 112 24.04 -10.27 3.83
CA ASP A 112 23.91 -9.91 5.23
C ASP A 112 23.04 -8.67 5.39
N ARG A 113 21.89 -8.83 6.04
CA ARG A 113 20.95 -7.73 6.32
C ARG A 113 21.51 -6.72 7.32
N LYS A 114 22.42 -7.14 8.21
CA LYS A 114 23.01 -6.26 9.23
C LYS A 114 24.16 -5.43 8.68
N ALA A 115 24.72 -5.83 7.55
CA ALA A 115 25.77 -5.08 6.87
C ALA A 115 25.27 -3.69 6.45
N THR A 116 26.12 -2.70 6.71
CA THR A 116 25.88 -1.31 6.33
C THR A 116 25.93 -1.12 4.82
N MET A 117 25.42 0.01 4.34
CA MET A 117 25.50 0.37 2.91
C MET A 117 26.94 0.37 2.38
N LEU A 118 27.90 0.80 3.21
CA LEU A 118 29.31 0.83 2.83
C LEU A 118 29.87 -0.59 2.66
N GLU A 119 29.53 -1.51 3.56
CA GLU A 119 29.96 -2.91 3.50
C GLU A 119 29.32 -3.68 2.34
N ARG A 120 28.09 -3.31 1.95
CA ARG A 120 27.38 -3.92 0.80
C ARG A 120 27.77 -3.32 -0.56
N THR A 121 28.44 -2.18 -0.58
CA THR A 121 28.84 -1.51 -1.84
C THR A 121 29.78 -2.37 -2.72
N PRO A 122 30.81 -3.04 -2.18
CA PRO A 122 31.63 -3.97 -2.97
C PRO A 122 30.82 -5.13 -3.53
N ARG A 123 29.95 -5.74 -2.71
CA ARG A 123 29.06 -6.84 -3.13
C ARG A 123 28.25 -6.48 -4.34
N PHE A 124 27.55 -5.36 -4.26
CA PHE A 124 26.75 -4.81 -5.35
C PHE A 124 27.54 -4.71 -6.65
N LYS A 125 28.76 -4.18 -6.60
CA LYS A 125 29.60 -3.98 -7.80
C LYS A 125 30.06 -5.32 -8.40
N GLU A 126 30.38 -6.29 -7.56
CA GLU A 126 30.94 -7.58 -7.98
C GLU A 126 29.89 -8.60 -8.41
N GLU A 127 28.72 -8.60 -7.79
CA GLU A 127 27.72 -9.64 -7.97
C GLU A 127 26.91 -9.46 -9.27
N GLY A 128 26.49 -10.58 -9.83
CA GLY A 128 25.63 -10.65 -10.99
C GLY A 128 24.19 -10.24 -10.69
N ILE A 129 23.44 -9.96 -11.76
CA ILE A 129 22.10 -9.35 -11.69
C ILE A 129 21.13 -10.17 -10.82
N ALA A 130 21.17 -11.51 -10.87
CA ALA A 130 20.27 -12.34 -10.09
C ALA A 130 20.48 -12.16 -8.58
N ASN A 131 21.75 -12.06 -8.14
CA ASN A 131 22.10 -11.81 -6.75
C ASN A 131 21.68 -10.40 -6.31
N ARG A 132 21.87 -9.38 -7.16
CA ARG A 132 21.39 -8.01 -6.87
C ARG A 132 19.88 -7.94 -6.70
N LEU A 133 19.13 -8.63 -7.57
CA LEU A 133 17.67 -8.70 -7.48
C LEU A 133 17.24 -9.44 -6.21
N PHE A 134 17.92 -10.53 -5.87
CA PHE A 134 17.68 -11.26 -4.63
C PHE A 134 17.90 -10.37 -3.39
N ASP A 135 19.03 -9.67 -3.33
CA ASP A 135 19.37 -8.73 -2.26
C ASP A 135 18.28 -7.66 -2.08
N ILE A 136 17.79 -7.07 -3.17
CA ILE A 136 16.69 -6.08 -3.11
C ILE A 136 15.40 -6.72 -2.58
N ILE A 137 15.05 -7.91 -3.07
CA ILE A 137 13.86 -8.61 -2.59
C ILE A 137 13.99 -8.84 -1.08
N GLN A 138 15.13 -9.35 -0.61
CA GLN A 138 15.40 -9.56 0.82
C GLN A 138 15.32 -8.28 1.63
N ASP A 139 15.86 -7.17 1.14
CA ASP A 139 15.77 -5.86 1.78
C ASP A 139 14.32 -5.43 2.06
N ASN A 140 13.39 -5.87 1.20
CA ASN A 140 11.98 -5.52 1.28
C ASN A 140 11.11 -6.54 2.01
N ILE A 141 11.39 -7.85 1.93
CA ILE A 141 10.52 -8.91 2.47
C ILE A 141 11.07 -9.65 3.69
N SER A 142 12.36 -9.49 4.02
CA SER A 142 12.98 -10.30 5.08
C SER A 142 12.33 -10.08 6.44
N ILE A 143 12.10 -11.18 7.16
CA ILE A 143 11.64 -11.19 8.57
C ILE A 143 12.78 -10.95 9.56
N MET A 144 14.03 -10.98 9.08
CA MET A 144 15.20 -10.72 9.90
C MET A 144 15.35 -9.23 10.16
N MET A 145 15.92 -8.88 11.31
CA MET A 145 16.21 -7.50 11.65
C MET A 145 17.54 -7.04 11.05
N ASP A 146 17.55 -5.81 10.54
CA ASP A 146 18.77 -5.08 10.20
C ASP A 146 19.47 -4.54 11.47
N SER A 147 20.57 -3.80 11.27
CA SER A 147 21.34 -3.17 12.35
C SER A 147 20.54 -2.11 13.14
N SER A 148 19.48 -1.55 12.54
CA SER A 148 18.55 -0.60 13.16
C SER A 148 17.33 -1.28 13.80
N LYS A 149 17.34 -2.62 13.93
CA LYS A 149 16.24 -3.44 14.46
C LYS A 149 14.94 -3.36 13.63
N LYS A 150 15.05 -3.05 12.33
CA LYS A 150 13.93 -3.01 11.39
C LYS A 150 13.93 -4.23 10.47
N LYS A 151 12.76 -4.72 10.12
CA LYS A 151 12.55 -5.81 9.17
C LYS A 151 12.44 -5.26 7.75
N GLY A 152 12.03 -6.12 6.81
CA GLY A 152 11.74 -5.78 5.43
C GLY A 152 10.88 -4.52 5.33
N TYR A 153 11.19 -3.62 4.40
CA TYR A 153 10.43 -2.37 4.23
C TYR A 153 8.92 -2.61 4.04
N LEU A 154 8.53 -3.71 3.39
CA LEU A 154 7.12 -4.06 3.23
C LEU A 154 6.49 -4.59 4.52
N LEU A 155 7.26 -5.30 5.35
CA LEU A 155 6.78 -5.80 6.66
C LEU A 155 6.62 -4.65 7.64
N GLU A 156 7.57 -3.70 7.69
CA GLU A 156 7.45 -2.48 8.50
C GLU A 156 6.24 -1.61 8.10
N LYS A 157 5.83 -1.72 6.83
CA LYS A 157 4.70 -0.98 6.29
C LYS A 157 3.36 -1.67 6.53
N ALA A 158 3.24 -2.93 6.12
CA ALA A 158 1.97 -3.67 6.11
C ALA A 158 1.78 -4.63 7.29
N GLY A 159 2.86 -5.06 7.95
CA GLY A 159 2.83 -6.11 8.94
C GLY A 159 2.80 -7.51 8.32
N MET A 160 3.04 -8.51 9.15
CA MET A 160 2.90 -9.92 8.82
C MET A 160 2.26 -10.64 10.01
N ALA A 161 1.21 -11.41 9.76
CA ALA A 161 0.51 -12.14 10.82
C ALA A 161 1.47 -13.08 11.57
N GLY A 162 1.41 -13.07 12.91
CA GLY A 162 2.29 -13.86 13.77
C GLY A 162 3.72 -13.30 13.93
N ASP A 163 4.01 -12.15 13.32
CA ASP A 163 5.27 -11.44 13.46
C ASP A 163 5.14 -10.23 14.41
N SER A 164 6.25 -9.75 14.97
CA SER A 164 6.24 -8.51 15.76
C SER A 164 5.70 -7.29 14.98
N THR A 165 5.82 -7.29 13.65
CA THR A 165 5.29 -6.23 12.77
C THR A 165 3.77 -6.24 12.66
N ASP A 166 3.08 -7.32 13.02
CA ASP A 166 1.61 -7.43 12.96
C ASP A 166 0.92 -6.29 13.73
N LEU A 167 1.46 -5.93 14.90
CA LEU A 167 0.90 -4.87 15.74
C LEU A 167 1.68 -3.54 15.65
N THR A 168 2.88 -3.57 15.08
CA THR A 168 3.80 -2.42 15.12
C THR A 168 4.03 -1.75 13.77
N SER A 169 3.53 -2.35 12.68
CA SER A 169 3.63 -1.78 11.34
C SER A 169 2.92 -0.43 11.23
N SER A 170 3.27 0.31 10.17
CA SER A 170 2.66 1.60 9.87
C SER A 170 1.15 1.47 9.62
N MET A 171 0.72 0.45 8.86
CA MET A 171 -0.70 0.20 8.62
C MET A 171 -1.43 -0.25 9.88
N SER A 172 -0.84 -1.12 10.69
CA SER A 172 -1.48 -1.60 11.93
C SER A 172 -1.75 -0.47 12.90
N LYS A 173 -0.79 0.45 13.06
CA LYS A 173 -0.96 1.66 13.88
C LYS A 173 -2.04 2.57 13.32
N LEU A 174 -2.04 2.80 11.99
CA LEU A 174 -3.06 3.61 11.35
C LEU A 174 -4.46 3.03 11.54
N ILE A 175 -4.61 1.71 11.38
CA ILE A 175 -5.88 1.01 11.60
C ILE A 175 -6.35 1.19 13.04
N ASN A 176 -5.44 1.03 14.01
CA ASN A 176 -5.76 1.23 15.43
C ASN A 176 -6.18 2.68 15.73
N ASP A 177 -5.45 3.65 15.20
CA ASP A 177 -5.76 5.08 15.38
C ASP A 177 -7.12 5.45 14.77
N GLU A 178 -7.42 4.94 13.57
CA GLU A 178 -8.73 5.13 12.95
C GLU A 178 -9.84 4.41 13.73
N THR A 179 -9.59 3.23 14.28
CA THR A 179 -10.56 2.51 15.12
C THR A 179 -10.92 3.31 16.37
N ILE A 180 -9.92 3.91 17.04
CA ILE A 180 -10.13 4.79 18.19
C ILE A 180 -10.96 6.01 17.79
N LYS A 181 -10.65 6.64 16.65
CA LYS A 181 -11.44 7.77 16.15
C LYS A 181 -12.89 7.37 15.91
N VAL A 182 -13.14 6.25 15.24
CA VAL A 182 -14.50 5.77 14.96
C VAL A 182 -15.29 5.62 16.27
N ALA A 183 -14.72 4.98 17.29
CA ALA A 183 -15.35 4.85 18.61
C ALA A 183 -15.66 6.23 19.26
N ASP A 184 -14.74 7.19 19.16
CA ASP A 184 -14.99 8.56 19.64
C ASP A 184 -16.13 9.27 18.89
N TRP A 185 -16.23 9.03 17.58
CA TRP A 185 -17.30 9.59 16.74
C TRP A 185 -18.66 8.97 17.07
N GLU A 186 -18.71 7.66 17.33
CA GLU A 186 -19.92 6.97 17.78
C GLU A 186 -20.44 7.54 19.10
N ILE A 187 -19.55 7.76 20.09
CA ILE A 187 -19.92 8.40 21.36
C ILE A 187 -20.46 9.81 21.13
N LYS A 188 -19.83 10.59 20.23
CA LYS A 188 -20.30 11.95 19.91
C LYS A 188 -21.66 11.93 19.20
N LEU A 189 -21.91 10.96 18.33
CA LEU A 189 -23.17 10.82 17.61
C LEU A 189 -24.30 10.47 18.57
N SER A 190 -24.09 9.48 19.46
CA SER A 190 -25.05 9.11 20.51
C SER A 190 -25.39 10.30 21.42
N LYS A 191 -24.40 11.09 21.86
CA LYS A 191 -24.65 12.31 22.64
C LYS A 191 -25.48 13.36 21.90
N LYS A 192 -25.32 13.48 20.59
CA LYS A 192 -26.11 14.40 19.75
C LYS A 192 -27.54 13.90 19.60
N GLU A 193 -27.72 12.61 19.36
CA GLU A 193 -29.04 11.98 19.29
C GLU A 193 -29.83 12.24 20.58
N ASP A 194 -29.24 11.93 21.74
CA ASP A 194 -29.82 12.20 23.06
C ASP A 194 -30.21 13.67 23.24
N ALA A 195 -29.37 14.59 22.77
CA ALA A 195 -29.65 16.01 22.85
C ALA A 195 -30.82 16.43 21.95
N TYR A 196 -30.93 15.86 20.76
CA TYR A 196 -32.07 16.09 19.86
C TYR A 196 -33.35 15.49 20.40
N LEU A 197 -33.32 14.28 20.95
CA LEU A 197 -34.46 13.67 21.63
C LEU A 197 -34.96 14.55 22.78
N ARG A 198 -34.04 15.05 23.64
CA ARG A 198 -34.42 15.99 24.71
C ARG A 198 -35.04 17.28 24.19
N LYS A 199 -34.55 17.83 23.07
CA LYS A 199 -35.14 19.02 22.44
C LYS A 199 -36.53 18.71 21.88
N PHE A 200 -36.71 17.55 21.25
CA PHE A 200 -37.98 17.10 20.73
C PHE A 200 -39.03 16.91 21.84
N SER A 201 -38.69 16.22 22.93
CA SER A 201 -39.61 16.04 24.07
C SER A 201 -39.99 17.37 24.73
N LYS A 202 -39.05 18.33 24.81
CA LYS A 202 -39.35 19.70 25.28
C LYS A 202 -40.31 20.44 24.34
N MET A 203 -40.13 20.28 23.04
CA MET A 203 -41.01 20.87 22.02
C MET A 203 -42.41 20.26 22.06
N GLU A 204 -42.52 18.94 22.20
CA GLU A 204 -43.78 18.22 22.37
C GLU A 204 -44.51 18.69 23.64
N THR A 205 -43.80 18.81 24.75
CA THR A 205 -44.36 19.35 26.00
C THR A 205 -44.83 20.81 25.82
N ALA A 206 -44.07 21.63 25.10
CA ALA A 206 -44.43 23.03 24.83
C ALA A 206 -45.67 23.13 23.91
N LEU A 207 -45.75 22.30 22.87
CA LEU A 207 -46.93 22.22 21.99
C LEU A 207 -48.17 21.78 22.75
N ASN A 208 -48.06 20.79 23.64
CA ASN A 208 -49.17 20.36 24.48
C ASN A 208 -49.66 21.47 25.42
N LYS A 209 -48.73 22.26 25.99
CA LYS A 209 -49.08 23.45 26.79
C LYS A 209 -49.70 24.56 25.94
N PHE A 210 -49.21 24.79 24.73
CA PHE A 210 -49.76 25.80 23.83
C PHE A 210 -51.15 25.43 23.34
N ASN A 211 -51.39 24.15 23.04
CA ASN A 211 -52.71 23.63 22.69
C ASN A 211 -53.70 23.77 23.85
N SER A 212 -53.30 23.42 25.08
CA SER A 212 -54.18 23.60 26.25
C SER A 212 -54.47 25.07 26.54
N GLN A 213 -53.49 25.97 26.38
CA GLN A 213 -53.69 27.42 26.48
C GLN A 213 -54.61 27.96 25.38
N SER A 214 -54.42 27.55 24.13
CA SER A 214 -55.25 27.98 22.99
C SER A 214 -56.69 27.52 23.17
N SER A 215 -56.91 26.28 23.61
CA SER A 215 -58.24 25.77 23.94
C SER A 215 -58.87 26.52 25.12
N TRP A 216 -58.09 26.88 26.14
CA TRP A 216 -58.57 27.70 27.25
C TRP A 216 -59.01 29.09 26.76
N ILE A 217 -58.18 29.78 25.97
CA ILE A 217 -58.51 31.09 25.38
C ILE A 217 -59.75 30.98 24.49
N ALA A 218 -59.83 29.96 23.63
CA ALA A 218 -60.98 29.73 22.76
C ALA A 218 -62.26 29.49 23.56
N SER A 219 -62.20 28.73 24.66
CA SER A 219 -63.35 28.52 25.56
C SER A 219 -63.78 29.80 26.27
N GLN A 220 -62.83 30.66 26.64
CA GLN A 220 -63.11 31.94 27.29
C GLN A 220 -63.72 32.97 26.32
N LEU A 221 -63.25 32.99 25.05
CA LEU A 221 -63.80 33.83 23.99
C LEU A 221 -65.18 33.34 23.51
N SER A 222 -65.40 32.03 23.51
CA SER A 222 -66.71 31.42 23.17
C SER A 222 -67.75 31.58 24.28
N GLY A 223 -67.33 31.70 25.54
CA GLY A 223 -68.23 31.90 26.70
C GLY A 223 -68.59 33.35 26.98
N SER A 224 -68.12 34.30 26.17
CA SER A 224 -68.31 35.75 26.33
C SER A 224 -69.27 36.37 25.31
N ASN A 225 -70.03 35.56 24.56
CA ASN A 225 -71.11 36.00 23.66
C ASN A 225 -72.48 35.65 24.24
#